data_AF-A0A368GW82-F1
#
_entry.id   AF-A0A368GW82-F1
#
_cell.length_a   1.000
_cell.length_b   1.000
_cell.length_c   1.000
_cell.angle_alpha   90.00
_cell.angle_beta   90.00
_cell.angle_gamma   90.00
#
_symmetry.space_group_name_H-M   'P 1'
#
loop_
_entity.id
_entity.type
_entity.pdbx_description
1 polymer ?
#
loop_
_entity_poly.entity_id
_entity_poly.type
_entity_poly.pdbx_seq_one_letter_code
_entity_poly.pdbx_strand_id
1 'polypeptide(L)' 'MTLVGKSLQELRNEAPMKKFSMGTAISVGRQCLEALEDLHNVGILHRDIKPGNYTIGRKEMNELRKV' A
#
# COMPACT_ATOMS: atom_id res chain seq x y z
N MET A 1 -0.58 -17.27 -4.73
CA MET A 1 -0.58 -15.80 -4.85
C MET A 1 -1.74 -15.41 -5.75
N THR A 2 -2.67 -14.59 -5.25
CA THR A 2 -3.69 -13.96 -6.08
C THR A 2 -3.08 -12.74 -6.77
N LEU A 3 -3.59 -12.39 -7.95
CA LEU A 3 -3.25 -11.09 -8.55
C LEU A 3 -3.73 -9.98 -7.60
N VAL A 4 -2.94 -8.90 -7.49
CA VAL A 4 -3.24 -7.73 -6.65
C VAL A 4 -3.35 -6.49 -7.53
N GLY A 5 -3.80 -5.36 -6.97
CA GLY A 5 -3.85 -4.10 -7.68
C GLY A 5 -2.45 -3.48 -7.86
N LYS A 6 -2.43 -2.26 -8.42
CA LYS A 6 -1.20 -1.50 -8.62
C LYS A 6 -0.47 -1.25 -7.29
N SER A 7 0.85 -1.20 -7.36
CA SER A 7 1.70 -0.82 -6.25
C SER A 7 1.61 0.68 -5.94
N LEU A 8 1.96 1.07 -4.71
CA LEU A 8 2.11 2.50 -4.36
C LEU A 8 3.17 3.19 -5.22
N GLN A 9 4.20 2.46 -5.67
CA GLN A 9 5.22 2.98 -6.56
C GLN A 9 4.64 3.36 -7.93
N GLU A 10 3.84 2.48 -8.52
CA GLU A 10 3.14 2.74 -9.79
C GLU A 10 2.16 3.90 -9.66
N LEU A 11 1.32 3.89 -8.62
CA LEU A 11 0.35 4.96 -8.37
C LEU A 11 1.01 6.33 -8.20
N ARG A 12 2.15 6.39 -7.49
CA ARG A 12 2.91 7.63 -7.33
C ARG A 12 3.48 8.12 -8.66
N ASN A 13 3.96 7.21 -9.51
CA ASN A 13 4.54 7.57 -10.80
C ASN A 13 3.47 8.05 -11.80
N GLU A 14 2.24 7.55 -11.70
CA GLU A 14 1.09 7.99 -12.49
C GLU A 14 0.49 9.31 -11.99
N ALA A 15 0.71 9.66 -10.72
CA ALA A 15 0.18 10.89 -10.14
C ALA A 15 0.81 12.17 -10.74
N PRO A 16 0.06 13.29 -10.79
CA PRO A 16 0.60 14.58 -11.21
C PRO A 16 1.87 14.95 -10.42
N MET A 17 2.90 15.43 -11.12
CA MET A 17 4.22 15.73 -10.53
C MET A 17 4.90 14.55 -9.81
N LYS A 18 4.48 13.31 -10.07
CA LYS A 18 5.02 12.08 -9.45
C LYS A 18 4.97 12.09 -7.92
N LYS A 19 3.92 12.68 -7.34
CA LYS A 19 3.71 12.79 -5.90
C LYS A 19 2.25 12.60 -5.53
N PHE A 20 2.02 12.11 -4.31
CA PHE A 20 0.69 12.12 -3.71
C PHE A 20 0.36 13.49 -3.14
N SER A 21 -0.94 13.79 -3.05
CA SER A 21 -1.42 14.89 -2.20
C SER A 21 -1.09 14.59 -0.74
N MET A 22 -1.05 15.61 0.12
CA MET A 22 -0.79 15.42 1.55
C MET A 22 -1.83 14.49 2.19
N GLY A 23 -3.12 14.67 1.88
CA GLY A 23 -4.19 13.81 2.41
C GLY A 23 -4.04 12.35 1.98
N THR A 24 -3.70 12.12 0.70
CA THR A 24 -3.42 10.77 0.20
C THR A 24 -2.20 10.16 0.89
N ALA A 25 -1.10 10.91 1.03
CA ALA A 25 0.12 10.44 1.66
C ALA A 25 -0.09 10.03 3.13
N ILE A 26 -0.83 10.83 3.90
CA ILE A 26 -1.18 10.51 5.30
C ILE A 26 -2.06 9.27 5.37
N SER A 27 -3.10 9.19 4.53
CA SER A 27 -4.02 8.04 4.51
C SER A 27 -3.32 6.73 4.13
N VAL A 28 -2.40 6.77 3.16
CA VAL A 28 -1.56 5.64 2.77
C VAL A 28 -0.59 5.27 3.89
N GLY A 29 0.11 6.25 4.48
CA GLY A 29 1.06 6.01 5.56
C GLY A 29 0.42 5.33 6.77
N ARG A 30 -0.79 5.74 7.15
CA ARG A 30 -1.58 5.09 8.21
C ARG A 30 -1.82 3.61 7.92
N GLN A 31 -2.23 3.27 6.69
CA GLN A 31 -2.49 1.88 6.31
C GLN A 31 -1.21 1.04 6.23
N CYS A 32 -0.10 1.60 5.74
CA CYS A 32 1.18 0.90 5.77
C CYS A 32 1.63 0.58 7.21
N LEU A 33 1.38 1.48 8.16
CA LEU A 33 1.69 1.24 9.57
C LEU A 33 0.78 0.17 10.18
N GLU A 34 -0.52 0.18 9.88
CA GLU A 34 -1.44 -0.88 10.29
C GLU A 34 -0.99 -2.26 9.77
N ALA A 35 -0.59 -2.36 8.49
CA ALA A 35 -0.09 -3.61 7.91
C ALA A 35 1.22 -4.09 8.57
N LEU A 36 2.10 -3.17 8.93
CA LEU A 36 3.32 -3.48 9.69
C LEU A 36 3.02 -3.97 11.11
N GLU A 37 2.07 -3.32 11.79
CA GLU A 37 1.61 -3.73 13.10
C GLU A 37 1.05 -5.16 13.06
N ASP A 38 0.22 -5.48 12.06
CA ASP A 38 -0.32 -6.83 11.86
C ASP A 38 0.79 -7.89 11.68
N LEU A 39 1.84 -7.58 10.90
CA LEU A 39 3.00 -8.47 10.74
C LEU A 39 3.79 -8.63 12.04
N HIS A 40 4.02 -7.53 12.76
CA HIS A 40 4.75 -7.56 14.03
C HIS A 40 3.99 -8.33 15.11
N ASN A 41 2.66 -8.24 15.14
CA ASN A 41 1.80 -8.97 16.08
C ASN A 41 1.91 -10.49 15.95
N VAL A 42 2.29 -11.00 14.77
CA VAL A 42 2.56 -12.42 14.54
C VAL A 42 4.07 -12.77 14.58
N GLY A 43 4.91 -11.84 15.04
CA GLY A 43 6.36 -12.04 15.19
C GLY A 43 7.15 -12.00 13.88
N ILE A 44 6.59 -11.44 12.81
CA ILE A 44 7.24 -11.38 11.49
C ILE A 44 7.81 -9.99 11.23
N LEU A 45 9.09 -9.93 10.86
CA LEU A 45 9.70 -8.73 10.29
C LEU A 45 9.61 -8.77 8.77
N HIS A 46 9.02 -7.74 8.16
CA HIS A 46 8.92 -7.65 6.70
C HIS A 46 10.30 -7.51 6.03
N ARG A 47 11.21 -6.73 6.63
CA ARG A 47 12.61 -6.46 6.19
C ARG A 47 12.81 -5.76 4.84
N ASP A 48 11.81 -5.74 3.96
CA ASP A 48 11.88 -5.05 2.65
C ASP A 48 10.73 -4.06 2.46
N ILE A 49 10.65 -3.05 3.33
CA ILE A 49 9.59 -2.04 3.30
C ILE A 49 9.90 -0.98 2.26
N LYS A 50 9.09 -0.92 1.20
CA LYS A 50 9.19 0.06 0.11
C LYS A 50 7.87 0.18 -0.65
N PRO A 51 7.62 1.29 -1.38
CA PRO A 51 6.36 1.50 -2.10
C PRO A 51 6.01 0.42 -3.13
N GLY A 52 7.00 -0.28 -3.69
CA GLY A 52 6.78 -1.39 -4.63
C GLY A 52 6.21 -2.67 -4.01
N ASN A 53 6.29 -2.81 -2.68
CA ASN A 53 5.80 -3.98 -1.95
C ASN A 53 4.44 -3.76 -1.27
N TYR A 54 3.81 -2.60 -1.48
CA TYR A 54 2.45 -2.29 -1.05
C TYR A 54 1.56 -2.15 -2.26
N THR A 55 0.35 -2.70 -2.20
CA THR A 55 -0.56 -2.75 -3.36
C THR A 55 -1.99 -2.45 -2.97
N ILE A 56 -2.68 -1.67 -3.78
CA ILE A 56 -4.10 -1.41 -3.54
C ILE A 56 -4.96 -2.64 -3.86
N GLY A 57 -6.16 -2.67 -3.27
CA GLY A 57 -7.20 -3.62 -3.66
C GLY A 57 -7.69 -3.44 -5.10
N ARG A 58 -8.35 -4.47 -5.62
CA ARG A 58 -8.92 -4.50 -6.98
C ARG A 58 -10.38 -4.13 -6.95
N LYS A 59 -10.71 -2.94 -7.48
CA LYS A 59 -12.07 -2.40 -7.48
C LYS A 59 -13.03 -3.27 -8.30
N GLU A 60 -12.55 -3.82 -9.42
CA GLU A 60 -13.29 -4.70 -10.32
C GLU A 60 -13.69 -6.04 -9.67
N MET A 61 -12.95 -6.47 -8.65
CA MET A 61 -13.26 -7.66 -7.86
C MET A 61 -13.94 -7.34 -6.52
N ASN A 62 -14.33 -6.08 -6.32
CA ASN A 62 -14.90 -5.55 -5.07
C ASN A 62 -13.99 -5.81 -3.85
N GLU A 63 -12.67 -5.87 -4.08
CA GLU A 63 -11.67 -6.05 -3.03
C GLU A 63 -11.31 -4.67 -2.45
N LEU A 64 -12.05 -4.23 -1.44
CA LEU A 64 -11.67 -3.09 -0.60
C LEU A 64 -10.61 -3.53 0.42
N ARG A 65 -9.42 -3.92 -0.07
CA ARG A 65 -8.28 -4.18 0.82
C ARG A 65 -7.66 -2.85 1.28
N LYS A 66 -7.29 -2.79 2.57
CA LYS A 66 -6.30 -1.83 3.05
C LYS A 66 -4.99 -2.07 2.29
N VAL A 67 -4.20 -1.01 2.05
CA VAL A 67 -2.95 -1.04 1.26
C VAL A 67 -2.00 -2.17 1.70
#